data_AF-A0A520C1G0-F1
#
_entry.id   AF-A0A520C1G0-F1
#
_cell.length_a   1.000
_cell.length_b   1.000
_cell.length_c   1.000
_cell.angle_alpha   90.00
_cell.angle_beta   90.00
_cell.angle_gamma   90.00
#
_symmetry.space_group_name_H-M   'P 1'
#
loop_
_entity.id
_entity.type
_entity.pdbx_description
1 polymer ?
#
loop_
_entity_poly.entity_id
_entity_poly.type
_entity_poly.pdbx_seq_one_letter_code
_entity_poly.pdbx_strand_id
1 'polypeptide(L)'
;RENLLLVASQRLRNRVRGTDEVVRVGDGNFAVLLLAAGAQEAELVERRLRQALRGAYGVDGRSMHLHVRLGTAVFPEDGRQGAELAEAAQRKLLS
;
A
#
# COMPACT_ATOMS: atom_id res chain seq x y z
N ARG A 1 -13.28 13.27 3.82
CA ARG A 1 -11.93 12.74 3.49
C ARG A 1 -11.58 11.52 4.33
N GLU A 2 -11.84 11.54 5.65
CA GLU A 2 -11.64 10.38 6.52
C GLU A 2 -12.43 9.14 6.07
N ASN A 3 -13.71 9.29 5.71
CA ASN A 3 -14.52 8.18 5.19
C ASN A 3 -13.91 7.54 3.91
N LEU A 4 -13.31 8.35 3.04
CA LEU A 4 -12.63 7.84 1.84
C LEU A 4 -11.38 7.03 2.21
N LEU A 5 -10.58 7.50 3.17
CA LEU A 5 -9.42 6.76 3.68
C LEU A 5 -9.85 5.48 4.41
N LEU A 6 -10.98 5.50 5.13
CA LEU A 6 -11.54 4.33 5.78
C LEU A 6 -11.90 3.25 4.75
N VAL A 7 -12.68 3.59 3.72
CA VAL A 7 -13.08 2.64 2.66
C VAL A 7 -11.86 2.16 1.86
N ALA A 8 -10.90 3.05 1.57
CA ALA A 8 -9.64 2.66 0.92
C ALA A 8 -8.83 1.67 1.79
N SER A 9 -8.74 1.90 3.10
CA SER A 9 -8.02 1.00 4.01
C SER A 9 -8.66 -0.38 4.12
N GLN A 10 -9.99 -0.46 4.10
CA GLN A 10 -10.73 -1.72 4.07
C GLN A 10 -10.47 -2.47 2.76
N ARG A 11 -10.53 -1.76 1.62
CA ARG A 11 -10.21 -2.34 0.32
C ARG A 11 -8.76 -2.83 0.26
N LEU A 12 -7.83 -2.09 0.85
CA LEU A 12 -6.41 -2.48 0.96
C LEU A 12 -6.24 -3.77 1.78
N ARG A 13 -6.82 -3.83 2.99
CA ARG A 13 -6.75 -5.00 3.88
C ARG A 13 -7.32 -6.28 3.23
N ASN A 14 -8.42 -6.16 2.49
CA ASN A 14 -9.02 -7.29 1.79
C ASN A 14 -8.19 -7.80 0.59
N ARG A 15 -7.06 -7.15 0.29
CA ARG A 15 -6.19 -7.47 -0.85
C ARG A 15 -4.80 -7.89 -0.43
N VAL A 16 -4.57 -8.14 0.85
CA VAL A 16 -3.33 -8.71 1.39
C VAL A 16 -3.66 -9.96 2.20
N ARG A 17 -2.66 -10.77 2.55
CA ARG A 17 -2.87 -11.98 3.38
C ARG A 17 -3.11 -11.56 4.83
N GLY A 18 -3.73 -12.44 5.60
CA GLY A 18 -3.94 -12.20 7.05
C GLY A 18 -2.64 -12.12 7.86
N THR A 19 -1.52 -12.60 7.31
CA THR A 19 -0.18 -12.46 7.88
C THR A 19 0.50 -11.16 7.50
N ASP A 20 0.01 -10.44 6.49
CA ASP A 20 0.57 -9.17 6.08
C ASP A 20 0.00 -8.05 6.96
N GLU A 21 0.85 -7.08 7.31
CA GLU A 21 0.43 -5.97 8.17
C GLU A 21 0.08 -4.74 7.34
N VAL A 22 -1.04 -4.09 7.65
CA VAL A 22 -1.47 -2.83 7.02
C VAL A 22 -1.51 -1.73 8.06
N VAL A 23 -0.61 -0.76 7.93
CA VAL A 23 -0.38 0.30 8.91
C VAL A 23 -0.65 1.66 8.28
N ARG A 24 -1.31 2.57 9.00
CA ARG A 24 -1.46 3.97 8.57
C ARG A 24 -0.18 4.72 8.91
N VAL A 25 0.40 5.42 7.93
CA VAL A 25 1.65 6.17 8.08
C VAL A 25 1.35 7.64 7.81
N GLY A 26 1.21 8.44 8.86
CA GLY A 26 0.85 9.85 8.74
C GLY A 26 -0.49 10.08 8.03
N ASP A 27 -0.61 11.23 7.38
CA ASP A 27 -1.88 11.68 6.80
C ASP A 27 -2.10 11.17 5.39
N GLY A 28 -2.90 10.09 5.32
CA GLY A 28 -3.43 9.58 4.06
C GLY A 28 -2.52 8.56 3.36
N ASN A 29 -1.40 8.18 3.98
CA ASN A 29 -0.57 7.09 3.49
C ASN A 29 -0.75 5.83 4.32
N PHE A 30 -0.51 4.70 3.67
CA PHE A 30 -0.51 3.37 4.27
C PHE A 30 0.77 2.66 3.88
N ALA A 31 1.32 1.89 4.80
CA ALA A 31 2.38 0.92 4.54
C ALA A 31 1.78 -0.48 4.62
N VAL A 32 2.27 -1.36 3.75
CA VAL A 32 1.98 -2.79 3.80
C VAL A 32 3.30 -3.52 4.03
N LEU A 33 3.39 -4.30 5.10
CA LEU A 33 4.52 -5.16 5.37
C LEU A 33 4.15 -6.59 4.96
N LEU A 34 4.85 -7.11 3.96
CA LEU A 34 4.68 -8.48 3.47
C LEU A 34 5.62 -9.40 4.23
N LEU A 35 5.07 -10.31 5.04
CA LEU A 35 5.88 -11.26 5.81
C LEU A 35 6.30 -12.43 4.93
N ALA A 36 7.56 -12.84 5.06
CA ALA A 36 8.15 -13.95 4.30
C ALA A 36 8.02 -13.81 2.77
N ALA A 37 8.05 -12.57 2.26
CA ALA A 37 7.96 -12.25 0.85
C ALA A 37 9.29 -11.79 0.26
N GLY A 38 9.61 -12.24 -0.94
CA GLY A 38 10.73 -11.75 -1.75
C GLY A 38 10.28 -10.79 -2.87
N ALA A 39 11.21 -10.37 -3.72
CA ALA A 39 10.97 -9.38 -4.77
C ALA A 39 9.80 -9.70 -5.70
N GLN A 40 9.73 -10.95 -6.19
CA GLN A 40 8.67 -11.37 -7.11
C GLN A 40 7.28 -11.30 -6.47
N GLU A 41 7.17 -11.67 -5.20
CA GLU A 41 5.92 -11.57 -4.46
C GLU A 41 5.53 -10.11 -4.19
N ALA A 42 6.49 -9.29 -3.80
CA ALA A 42 6.27 -7.86 -3.60
C ALA A 42 5.74 -7.18 -4.88
N GLU A 43 6.31 -7.50 -6.04
CA GLU A 43 5.85 -6.98 -7.34
C GLU A 43 4.43 -7.46 -7.69
N LEU A 44 4.12 -8.74 -7.46
CA LEU A 44 2.77 -9.29 -7.67
C LEU A 44 1.74 -8.59 -6.79
N VAL A 45 2.05 -8.41 -5.51
CA VAL A 45 1.18 -7.71 -4.56
C VAL A 45 1.03 -6.24 -4.96
N GLU A 46 2.11 -5.54 -5.30
CA GLU A 46 2.05 -4.15 -5.75
C GLU A 46 1.12 -3.99 -6.96
N ARG A 47 1.28 -4.82 -7.99
CA ARG A 47 0.42 -4.80 -9.18
C ARG A 47 -1.05 -5.05 -8.83
N ARG A 48 -1.32 -6.04 -7.98
CA ARG A 48 -2.67 -6.36 -7.49
C ARG A 48 -3.29 -5.19 -6.73
N LEU A 49 -2.52 -4.57 -5.82
CA LEU A 49 -2.96 -3.42 -5.05
C LEU A 49 -3.22 -2.21 -5.95
N ARG A 50 -2.33 -1.94 -6.91
CA ARG A 50 -2.48 -0.86 -7.88
C ARG A 50 -3.78 -0.99 -8.66
N GLN A 51 -4.15 -2.20 -9.08
CA GLN A 51 -5.42 -2.43 -9.77
C GLN A 51 -6.62 -2.32 -8.82
N ALA A 52 -6.57 -2.95 -7.65
CA ALA A 52 -7.70 -2.98 -6.73
C ALA A 52 -8.03 -1.62 -6.14
N LEU A 53 -7.03 -0.79 -5.88
CA LEU A 53 -7.19 0.51 -5.24
C LEU A 53 -7.54 1.64 -6.22
N ARG A 54 -7.41 1.39 -7.53
CA ARG A 54 -7.87 2.32 -8.58
C ARG A 54 -9.40 2.28 -8.71
N GLY A 55 -9.94 3.35 -9.29
CA GLY A 55 -11.35 3.45 -9.67
C GLY A 55 -12.20 4.19 -8.64
N ALA A 56 -13.52 4.00 -8.77
CA ALA A 56 -14.52 4.69 -7.98
C ALA A 56 -14.66 4.12 -6.56
N TYR A 57 -14.92 5.02 -5.62
CA TYR A 57 -15.28 4.76 -4.24
C TYR A 57 -16.61 5.45 -3.96
N GLY A 58 -17.61 4.69 -3.54
CA GLY A 58 -18.84 5.26 -3.00
C GLY A 58 -18.59 5.76 -1.59
N VAL A 59 -18.63 7.07 -1.38
CA VAL A 59 -18.42 7.71 -0.08
C VAL A 59 -19.45 8.81 0.08
N ASP A 60 -20.20 8.78 1.18
CA ASP A 60 -21.21 9.79 1.52
C ASP A 60 -22.23 10.05 0.37
N GLY A 61 -22.65 8.98 -0.30
CA GLY A 61 -23.58 9.04 -1.44
C GLY A 61 -22.97 9.58 -2.75
N ARG A 62 -21.66 9.84 -2.78
CA ARG A 62 -20.94 10.35 -3.96
C ARG A 62 -19.93 9.32 -4.46
N SER A 63 -19.69 9.34 -5.77
CA SER A 63 -18.61 8.56 -6.38
C SER A 63 -17.33 9.39 -6.44
N MET A 64 -16.29 8.96 -5.73
CA MET A 64 -14.98 9.61 -5.71
C MET A 64 -13.95 8.70 -6.37
N HIS A 65 -13.13 9.24 -7.26
CA HIS A 65 -12.04 8.49 -7.88
C HIS A 65 -10.72 8.77 -7.15
N LEU A 66 -9.99 7.71 -6.82
CA LEU A 66 -8.67 7.80 -6.21
C LEU A 66 -7.57 7.43 -7.22
N HIS A 67 -6.54 8.27 -7.27
CA HIS A 67 -5.25 7.92 -7.83
C HIS A 67 -4.32 7.54 -6.69
N VAL A 68 -3.84 6.30 -6.72
CA VAL A 68 -2.87 5.78 -5.75
C VAL A 68 -1.48 5.73 -6.37
N ARG A 69 -0.50 6.18 -5.59
CA ARG A 69 0.93 5.93 -5.83
C ARG A 69 1.37 4.83 -4.88
N LEU A 70 2.28 3.99 -5.34
CA LEU A 70 2.84 2.87 -4.61
C LEU A 70 4.34 2.87 -4.88
N GLY A 71 5.12 2.68 -3.82
CA GLY A 71 6.55 2.42 -3.88
C GLY A 71 6.84 1.17 -3.06
N THR A 72 7.73 0.33 -3.55
CA THR A 72 7.99 -1.00 -2.99
C THR A 72 9.48 -1.15 -2.67
N ALA A 73 9.78 -1.66 -1.47
CA ALA A 73 11.13 -2.01 -1.06
C ALA A 73 11.20 -3.48 -0.65
N VAL A 74 12.33 -4.14 -0.93
CA VAL A 74 12.54 -5.57 -0.72
C VAL A 74 13.80 -5.79 0.11
N PHE A 75 13.71 -6.67 1.10
CA PHE A 75 14.86 -7.15 1.84
C PHE A 75 15.53 -8.32 1.08
N PRO A 76 16.87 -8.37 0.99
CA PRO A 76 17.84 -7.40 1.52
C PRO A 76 18.26 -6.29 0.54
N GLU A 77 17.73 -6.24 -0.69
CA GLU A 77 18.22 -5.40 -1.79
C GLU A 77 18.08 -3.89 -1.53
N ASP A 78 16.99 -3.49 -0.89
CA ASP A 78 16.68 -2.08 -0.60
C ASP A 78 17.04 -1.67 0.84
N GLY A 79 17.59 -2.60 1.63
CA GLY A 79 17.96 -2.37 3.02
C GLY A 79 17.88 -3.65 3.85
N ARG A 80 18.61 -3.66 4.97
CA ARG A 80 18.64 -4.75 5.95
C ARG A 80 17.90 -4.42 7.25
N GLN A 81 17.46 -3.18 7.40
CA GLN A 81 16.70 -2.71 8.55
C GLN A 81 15.35 -2.15 8.13
N GLY A 82 14.34 -2.25 9.00
CA GLY A 82 12.99 -1.75 8.69
C GLY A 82 12.97 -0.27 8.31
N ALA A 83 13.81 0.56 8.94
CA ALA A 83 13.93 1.97 8.61
C ALA A 83 14.46 2.21 7.19
N GLU A 84 15.47 1.45 6.75
CA GLU A 84 16.04 1.54 5.40
C GLU A 84 15.02 1.14 4.34
N LEU A 85 14.27 0.07 4.58
CA LEU A 85 13.21 -0.40 3.68
C LEU A 85 12.08 0.64 3.57
N ALA A 86 11.64 1.21 4.69
CA ALA A 86 10.61 2.25 4.70
C ALA A 86 11.05 3.48 3.91
N GLU A 87 12.31 3.92 4.09
CA GLU A 87 12.86 5.05 3.35
C GLU A 87 12.96 4.76 1.85
N ALA A 88 13.42 3.56 1.46
CA ALA A 88 13.50 3.15 0.07
C ALA A 88 12.12 3.09 -0.61
N ALA A 89 11.11 2.52 0.07
CA ALA A 89 9.75 2.48 -0.43
C ALA A 89 9.17 3.89 -0.62
N GLN A 90 9.42 4.79 0.34
CA GLN A 90 8.99 6.19 0.25
C GLN A 90 9.66 6.92 -0.92
N ARG A 91 10.96 6.75 -1.15
CA ARG A 91 11.65 7.35 -2.30
C ARG A 91 11.05 6.89 -3.63
N LYS A 92 10.81 5.58 -3.78
CA LYS A 92 10.18 5.00 -4.99
C LYS A 92 8.71 5.41 -5.17
N LEU A 93 8.01 5.76 -4.09
CA LEU A 93 6.65 6.29 -4.17
C LEU A 93 6.63 7.70 -4.75
N LEU A 94 7.66 8.50 -4.48
CA LEU A 94 7.78 9.91 -4.86
C LEU A 94 8.42 10.13 -6.24
N SER A 95 9.22 9.18 -6.75
CA SER A 95 9.67 9.15 -8.14
C SER A 95 8.51 9.00 -9.11
#